data_AF-B3SPU1-F1
#
_entry.id   AF-B3SPU1-F1
#
_cell.length_a   1.000
_cell.length_b   1.000
_cell.length_c   1.000
_cell.angle_alpha   90.00
_cell.angle_beta   90.00
_cell.angle_gamma   90.00
#
_symmetry.space_group_name_H-M   'P 1'
#
loop_
_entity.id
_entity.type
_entity.pdbx_description
1 polymer ?
#
loop_
_entity_poly.entity_id
_entity_poly.type
_entity_poly.pdbx_seq_one_letter_code
_entity_poly.pdbx_strand_id
1 'polypeptide(L)'
;MPLRALLLLIVFFSISANAGEVSEIECEKVFSTLDVEQCIAVELDKVEASLNEAYQRLLKQLTQADTPQDNYTEYRKKLLIAQRAWIKFREADCDTQYEMHRSGSIRNSIYLSCKKQRAEQRINELNSYAPY
;
A
#
# COMPACT_ATOMS: atom_id res chain seq x y z
N MET A 1 -33.03 20.76 -57.53
CA MET A 1 -31.97 19.91 -58.14
C MET A 1 -30.69 20.73 -58.24
N PRO A 2 -29.48 20.17 -58.04
CA PRO A 2 -29.09 18.87 -57.48
C PRO A 2 -28.25 19.03 -56.18
N LEU A 3 -28.44 18.18 -55.17
CA LEU A 3 -27.80 16.87 -55.02
C LEU A 3 -26.26 16.94 -55.09
N ARG A 4 -25.62 17.00 -53.92
CA ARG A 4 -24.30 16.40 -53.70
C ARG A 4 -24.37 15.51 -52.47
N ALA A 5 -24.92 14.32 -52.68
CA ALA A 5 -24.55 13.17 -51.89
C ALA A 5 -23.05 12.91 -52.12
N LEU A 6 -22.26 12.93 -51.06
CA LEU A 6 -20.95 12.29 -51.08
C LEU A 6 -20.87 11.35 -49.87
N LEU A 7 -20.80 10.08 -50.21
CA LEU A 7 -20.69 8.92 -49.34
C LEU A 7 -19.32 8.85 -48.63
N LEU A 8 -19.34 8.23 -47.45
CA LEU A 8 -18.34 7.31 -46.86
C LEU A 8 -16.97 7.86 -46.42
N LEU A 9 -16.72 7.80 -45.10
CA LEU A 9 -15.90 6.74 -44.49
C LEU A 9 -15.94 6.85 -42.95
N ILE A 10 -16.74 6.00 -42.31
CA ILE A 10 -16.65 5.77 -40.87
C ILE A 10 -15.42 4.88 -40.67
N VAL A 11 -14.31 5.48 -40.23
CA VAL A 11 -13.15 4.72 -39.75
C VAL A 11 -13.51 4.24 -38.33
N PHE A 12 -14.04 3.02 -38.24
CA PHE A 12 -14.07 2.27 -36.99
C PHE A 12 -12.62 1.95 -36.63
N PHE A 13 -11.99 2.81 -35.82
CA PHE A 13 -10.72 2.50 -35.19
C PHE A 13 -11.01 1.48 -34.08
N SER A 14 -10.84 0.20 -34.40
CA SER A 14 -10.85 -0.87 -33.41
C SER A 14 -9.71 -0.62 -32.42
N ILE A 15 -10.03 -0.08 -31.25
CA ILE A 15 -9.12 -0.07 -30.11
C ILE A 15 -9.01 -1.52 -29.67
N SER A 16 -7.96 -2.21 -30.13
CA SER A 16 -7.54 -3.47 -29.52
C SER A 16 -7.09 -3.15 -28.10
N ALA A 17 -7.98 -3.39 -27.13
CA ALA A 17 -7.58 -3.45 -25.74
C ALA A 17 -6.63 -4.65 -25.59
N ASN A 18 -5.33 -4.40 -25.55
CA ASN A 18 -4.39 -5.35 -24.97
C ASN A 18 -4.69 -5.39 -23.47
N ALA A 19 -5.65 -6.22 -23.08
CA ALA A 19 -5.71 -6.72 -21.72
C ALA A 19 -4.46 -7.59 -21.54
N GLY A 20 -3.40 -6.99 -21.01
CA GLY A 20 -2.26 -7.76 -20.51
C GLY A 20 -2.80 -8.79 -19.53
N GLU A 21 -2.59 -10.06 -19.86
CA GLU A 21 -2.95 -11.21 -19.05
C GLU A 21 -2.26 -11.07 -17.68
N VAL A 22 -3.02 -10.73 -16.64
CA VAL A 22 -2.54 -10.82 -15.26
C VAL A 22 -2.46 -12.31 -14.96
N SER A 23 -1.30 -12.93 -15.22
CA SER A 23 -1.04 -14.28 -14.77
C SER A 23 -1.09 -14.27 -13.24
N GLU A 24 -2.07 -14.96 -12.67
CA GLU A 24 -2.14 -15.23 -11.23
C GLU A 24 -0.89 -16.03 -10.85
N ILE A 25 0.12 -15.36 -10.29
CA ILE A 25 1.36 -16.03 -9.86
C ILE A 25 1.01 -16.93 -8.67
N GLU A 26 1.11 -18.24 -8.85
CA GLU A 26 1.08 -19.20 -7.75
C GLU A 26 2.35 -19.01 -6.91
N CYS A 27 2.26 -18.20 -5.85
CA CYS A 27 3.38 -17.90 -4.94
C CYS A 27 3.96 -19.12 -4.20
N GLU A 28 3.37 -20.32 -4.38
CA GLU A 28 3.89 -21.59 -3.89
C GLU A 28 4.88 -22.27 -4.86
N LYS A 29 4.93 -21.87 -6.15
CA LYS A 29 5.76 -22.52 -7.18
C LYS A 29 6.69 -21.53 -7.89
N VAL A 30 7.54 -20.87 -7.10
CA VAL A 30 8.33 -19.74 -7.55
C VAL A 30 9.79 -20.13 -7.76
N PHE A 31 10.36 -19.85 -8.95
CA PHE A 31 11.72 -20.27 -9.33
C PHE A 31 12.69 -19.10 -9.57
N SER A 32 12.20 -17.87 -9.79
CA SER A 32 13.04 -16.70 -10.06
C SER A 32 12.93 -15.63 -8.97
N THR A 33 13.95 -14.78 -8.82
CA THR A 33 13.94 -13.65 -7.87
C THR A 33 12.82 -12.65 -8.19
N LEU A 34 12.49 -12.44 -9.46
CA LEU A 34 11.41 -11.53 -9.86
C LEU A 34 10.04 -12.01 -9.41
N ASP A 35 9.77 -13.31 -9.57
CA ASP A 35 8.51 -13.89 -9.15
C ASP A 35 8.37 -13.86 -7.61
N VAL A 36 9.48 -14.04 -6.87
CA VAL A 36 9.51 -13.90 -5.40
C VAL A 36 9.19 -12.46 -4.99
N GLU A 37 9.80 -11.47 -5.64
CA GLU A 37 9.54 -10.05 -5.37
C GLU A 37 8.08 -9.68 -5.63
N GLN A 38 7.49 -10.19 -6.72
CA GLN A 38 6.09 -9.96 -7.03
C GLN A 38 5.16 -10.54 -5.96
N CYS A 39 5.46 -11.75 -5.46
CA CYS A 39 4.70 -12.34 -4.37
C CYS A 39 4.79 -11.52 -3.07
N ILE A 40 5.99 -11.07 -2.69
CA ILE A 40 6.16 -10.23 -1.50
C ILE A 40 5.41 -8.90 -1.67
N ALA A 41 5.42 -8.32 -2.87
CA ALA A 41 4.68 -7.09 -3.15
C ALA A 41 3.15 -7.27 -2.98
N VAL A 42 2.59 -8.36 -3.52
CA VAL A 42 1.15 -8.68 -3.34
C VAL A 42 0.80 -8.88 -1.87
N GLU A 43 1.65 -9.56 -1.10
CA GLU A 43 1.45 -9.70 0.35
C GLU A 43 1.56 -8.37 1.08
N LEU A 44 2.54 -7.54 0.73
CA LEU A 44 2.71 -6.21 1.28
C LEU A 44 1.46 -5.36 1.05
N ASP A 45 0.88 -5.36 -0.15
CA ASP A 45 -0.34 -4.60 -0.45
C ASP A 45 -1.51 -5.00 0.46
N LYS A 46 -1.67 -6.30 0.74
CA LYS A 46 -2.69 -6.80 1.69
C LYS A 46 -2.44 -6.31 3.12
N VAL A 47 -1.19 -6.29 3.55
CA VAL A 47 -0.80 -5.80 4.88
C VAL A 47 -0.96 -4.28 4.98
N GLU A 48 -0.58 -3.50 3.97
CA GLU A 48 -0.77 -2.04 3.94
C GLU A 48 -2.27 -1.67 3.98
N ALA A 49 -3.12 -2.42 3.28
CA ALA A 49 -4.57 -2.27 3.39
C ALA A 49 -5.05 -2.50 4.83
N SER A 50 -4.59 -3.58 5.46
CA SER A 50 -4.90 -3.92 6.86
C SER A 50 -4.39 -2.86 7.85
N LEU A 51 -3.23 -2.25 7.57
CA LEU A 51 -2.66 -1.15 8.34
C LEU A 51 -3.54 0.09 8.27
N ASN A 52 -3.99 0.47 7.06
CA ASN A 52 -4.90 1.60 6.91
C ASN A 52 -6.22 1.33 7.65
N GLU A 53 -6.78 0.13 7.55
CA GLU A 53 -7.98 -0.23 8.30
C GLU A 53 -7.79 -0.12 9.83
N ALA A 54 -6.67 -0.62 10.36
CA ALA A 54 -6.36 -0.48 11.80
C ALA A 54 -6.27 0.98 12.23
N TYR A 55 -5.60 1.82 11.43
CA TYR A 55 -5.50 3.25 11.67
C TYR A 55 -6.88 3.95 11.65
N GLN A 56 -7.73 3.64 10.67
CA GLN A 56 -9.08 4.20 10.58
C GLN A 56 -9.98 3.75 11.73
N ARG A 57 -9.87 2.48 12.16
CA ARG A 57 -10.62 1.97 13.33
C ARG A 57 -10.25 2.76 14.59
N LEU A 58 -8.96 2.96 14.84
CA LEU A 58 -8.50 3.73 15.99
C LEU A 58 -8.94 5.20 15.89
N LEU A 59 -8.80 5.84 14.73
CA LEU A 59 -9.29 7.21 14.53
C LEU A 59 -10.76 7.35 14.87
N LYS A 60 -11.59 6.38 14.44
CA LYS A 60 -13.04 6.35 14.73
C LYS A 60 -13.31 6.24 16.23
N GLN A 61 -12.57 5.40 16.96
CA GLN A 61 -12.70 5.32 18.42
C GLN A 61 -12.36 6.65 19.10
N LEU A 62 -11.41 7.38 18.51
CA LEU A 62 -10.95 8.65 19.03
C LEU A 62 -11.82 9.84 18.60
N THR A 63 -12.93 9.72 17.86
CA THR A 63 -13.77 10.86 17.45
C THR A 63 -14.71 11.40 18.54
N GLN A 64 -14.58 10.91 19.77
CA GLN A 64 -15.38 11.35 20.90
C GLN A 64 -15.11 12.83 21.24
N ALA A 65 -16.07 13.45 21.93
CA ALA A 65 -15.90 14.80 22.47
C ALA A 65 -14.94 14.76 23.66
N ASP A 66 -14.19 15.85 23.86
CA ASP A 66 -13.29 15.97 25.00
C ASP A 66 -14.07 15.94 26.32
N THR A 67 -13.49 15.31 27.33
CA THR A 67 -14.00 15.23 28.70
C THR A 67 -12.98 15.86 29.65
N PRO A 68 -13.31 16.10 30.93
CA PRO A 68 -12.32 16.53 31.92
C PRO A 68 -11.16 15.54 32.12
N GLN A 69 -11.36 14.26 31.76
CA GLN A 69 -10.39 13.18 31.90
C GLN A 69 -9.61 12.93 30.59
N ASP A 70 -10.26 13.10 29.44
CA ASP A 70 -9.74 12.69 28.14
C ASP A 70 -9.79 13.80 27.10
N ASN A 71 -8.63 14.05 26.50
CA ASN A 71 -8.47 15.00 25.41
C ASN A 71 -8.40 14.25 24.07
N TYR A 72 -9.54 13.73 23.62
CA TYR A 72 -9.69 13.02 22.35
C TYR A 72 -9.20 13.85 21.16
N THR A 73 -9.37 15.16 21.18
CA THR A 73 -8.85 16.08 20.16
C THR A 73 -7.32 16.03 20.06
N GLU A 74 -6.62 16.14 21.19
CA GLU A 74 -5.15 16.05 21.21
C GLU A 74 -4.69 14.61 20.92
N TYR A 75 -5.41 13.57 21.39
CA TYR A 75 -5.09 12.17 21.05
C TYR A 75 -5.05 11.93 19.54
N ARG A 76 -6.09 12.37 18.81
CA ARG A 76 -6.16 12.26 17.33
C ARG A 76 -4.99 13.01 16.67
N LYS A 77 -4.69 14.22 17.14
CA LYS A 77 -3.59 15.03 16.60
C LYS A 77 -2.24 14.37 16.82
N LYS A 78 -1.98 13.82 18.02
CA LYS A 78 -0.73 13.08 18.32
C LYS A 78 -0.64 11.80 17.50
N LEU A 79 -1.73 11.06 17.35
CA LEU A 79 -1.78 9.86 16.51
C LEU A 79 -1.41 10.18 15.05
N LEU A 80 -1.96 11.25 14.48
CA LEU A 80 -1.61 11.68 13.11
C LEU A 80 -0.13 12.03 12.97
N ILE A 81 0.44 12.75 13.95
CA ILE A 81 1.87 13.09 13.97
C ILE A 81 2.71 11.81 14.05
N ALA A 82 2.37 10.91 14.97
CA ALA A 82 3.06 9.64 15.15
C ALA A 82 3.02 8.78 13.89
N GLN A 83 1.86 8.66 13.24
CA GLN A 83 1.72 7.87 12.01
C GLN A 83 2.57 8.44 10.87
N ARG A 84 2.62 9.78 10.70
CA ARG A 84 3.48 10.43 9.69
C ARG A 84 4.97 10.25 9.99
N ALA A 85 5.37 10.35 11.25
CA ALA A 85 6.75 10.11 11.66
C ALA A 85 7.15 8.64 11.44
N TRP A 86 6.26 7.71 11.76
CA TRP A 86 6.46 6.28 11.54
C TRP A 86 6.67 5.94 10.06
N ILE A 87 5.93 6.58 9.13
CA ILE A 87 6.15 6.38 7.68
C ILE A 87 7.59 6.74 7.30
N LYS A 88 8.08 7.91 7.73
CA LYS A 88 9.45 8.35 7.45
C LYS A 88 10.50 7.43 8.07
N PHE A 89 10.25 6.97 9.29
CA PHE A 89 11.09 5.97 9.95
C PHE A 89 11.15 4.67 9.15
N ARG A 90 10.00 4.12 8.75
CA ARG A 90 9.91 2.89 7.95
C ARG A 90 10.68 3.03 6.64
N GLU A 91 10.54 4.15 5.94
CA GLU A 91 11.27 4.41 4.70
C GLU A 91 12.78 4.38 4.94
N ALA A 92 13.29 5.19 5.87
CA ALA A 92 14.72 5.26 6.16
C ALA A 92 15.31 3.91 6.65
N ASP A 93 14.55 3.18 7.46
CA ASP A 93 14.96 1.87 7.99
C ASP A 93 15.04 0.81 6.88
N CYS A 94 14.03 0.74 6.01
CA CYS A 94 14.04 -0.21 4.90
C CYS A 94 15.04 0.17 3.80
N ASP A 95 15.26 1.46 3.54
CA ASP A 95 16.30 1.93 2.63
C ASP A 95 17.70 1.56 3.16
N THR A 96 17.92 1.61 4.47
CA THR A 96 19.18 1.16 5.08
C THR A 96 19.43 -0.32 4.79
N GLN A 97 18.42 -1.17 4.97
CA GLN A 97 18.54 -2.60 4.67
C GLN A 97 18.75 -2.87 3.17
N TYR A 98 18.09 -2.10 2.30
CA TYR A 98 18.32 -2.15 0.86
C TYR A 98 19.79 -1.86 0.50
N GLU A 99 20.34 -0.78 1.06
CA GLU A 99 21.72 -0.37 0.80
C GLU A 99 22.76 -1.37 1.33
N MET A 100 22.49 -1.98 2.50
CA MET A 100 23.32 -3.08 3.02
C MET A 100 23.40 -4.27 2.07
N HIS A 101 22.43 -4.44 1.17
CA HIS A 101 22.37 -5.49 0.17
C HIS A 101 22.56 -5.00 -1.27
N ARG A 102 23.05 -3.77 -1.48
CA ARG A 102 23.14 -3.12 -2.80
C ARG A 102 23.76 -3.97 -3.93
N SER A 103 24.72 -4.82 -3.61
CA SER A 103 25.42 -5.66 -4.58
C SER A 103 24.69 -6.96 -4.93
N GLY A 104 23.65 -7.34 -4.18
CA GLY A 104 22.86 -8.55 -4.41
C GLY A 104 21.56 -8.28 -5.17
N SER A 105 21.10 -9.27 -5.94
CA SER A 105 19.77 -9.22 -6.59
C SER A 105 18.62 -9.25 -5.59
N ILE A 106 18.84 -9.76 -4.37
CA ILE A 106 17.81 -9.88 -3.31
C ILE A 106 17.42 -8.56 -2.64
N ARG A 107 18.15 -7.46 -2.90
CA ARG A 107 17.95 -6.18 -2.19
C ARG A 107 16.52 -5.65 -2.24
N ASN A 108 15.82 -5.86 -3.37
CA ASN A 108 14.44 -5.44 -3.50
C ASN A 108 13.50 -6.34 -2.69
N SER A 109 13.72 -7.66 -2.69
CA SER A 109 13.00 -8.59 -1.80
C SER A 109 13.16 -8.22 -0.32
N ILE A 110 14.37 -7.82 0.10
CA ILE A 110 14.62 -7.34 1.47
C ILE A 110 13.83 -6.07 1.79
N TYR A 111 13.87 -5.08 0.89
CA TYR A 111 13.13 -3.84 1.07
C TYR A 111 11.62 -4.06 1.22
N LEU A 112 11.02 -4.87 0.34
CA LEU A 112 9.59 -5.20 0.39
C LEU A 112 9.25 -5.96 1.68
N SER A 113 10.09 -6.92 2.07
CA SER A 113 9.91 -7.70 3.31
C SER A 113 10.00 -6.81 4.56
N CYS A 114 10.96 -5.88 4.60
CA CYS A 114 11.09 -4.90 5.67
C CYS A 114 9.81 -4.07 5.83
N LYS A 115 9.27 -3.53 4.71
CA LYS A 115 8.04 -2.75 4.75
C LYS A 115 6.87 -3.56 5.29
N LYS A 116 6.75 -4.82 4.87
CA LYS A 116 5.70 -5.75 5.33
C LYS A 116 5.79 -5.97 6.84
N GLN A 117 6.96 -6.33 7.34
CA GLN A 117 7.18 -6.56 8.78
C GLN A 117 6.89 -5.30 9.61
N ARG A 118 7.33 -4.13 9.14
CA ARG A 118 7.04 -2.85 9.80
C ARG A 118 5.54 -2.55 9.84
N ALA A 119 4.82 -2.83 8.75
CA ALA A 119 3.38 -2.65 8.70
C ALA A 119 2.63 -3.62 9.64
N GLU A 120 3.02 -4.90 9.69
CA GLU A 120 2.50 -5.89 10.65
C GLU A 120 2.72 -5.46 12.10
N GLN A 121 3.92 -5.01 12.44
CA GLN A 121 4.23 -4.47 13.75
C GLN A 121 3.32 -3.27 14.08
N ARG A 122 3.18 -2.34 13.15
CA ARG A 122 2.40 -1.13 13.36
C ARG A 122 0.90 -1.42 13.53
N ILE A 123 0.37 -2.42 12.82
CA ILE A 123 -1.00 -2.91 13.03
C ILE A 123 -1.21 -3.32 14.49
N ASN A 124 -0.28 -4.11 15.05
CA ASN A 124 -0.37 -4.57 16.44
C ASN A 124 -0.30 -3.40 17.43
N GLU A 125 0.60 -2.45 17.21
CA GLU A 125 0.68 -1.23 18.02
C GLU A 125 -0.65 -0.46 17.99
N LEU A 126 -1.19 -0.17 16.81
CA LEU A 126 -2.44 0.58 16.67
C LEU A 126 -3.63 -0.14 17.33
N ASN A 127 -3.72 -1.46 17.19
CA ASN A 127 -4.77 -2.26 17.81
C ASN A 127 -4.64 -2.35 19.35
N SER A 128 -3.44 -2.10 19.89
CA SER A 128 -3.21 -2.12 21.35
C SER A 128 -3.62 -0.83 22.06
N TYR A 129 -3.89 0.25 21.32
CA TYR A 129 -4.25 1.52 21.92
C TYR A 129 -5.70 1.49 22.40
N ALA A 130 -5.91 1.63 23.71
CA ALA A 130 -7.23 1.75 24.32
C ALA A 130 -7.26 3.03 25.17
N PRO A 131 -8.06 4.06 24.80
CA PRO A 131 -8.35 5.17 25.71
C PRO A 131 -9.14 4.64 26.92
N TYR A 132 -8.89 5.23 28.10
CA TYR A 132 -9.51 4.84 29.36
C TYR A 132 -10.89 5.46 29.55
#